data_AF-A0A3R7EZG9-F1
#
_entry.id   AF-A0A3R7EZG9-F1
#
_cell.length_a   1.000
_cell.length_b   1.000
_cell.length_c   1.000
_cell.angle_alpha   90.00
_cell.angle_beta   90.00
_cell.angle_gamma   90.00
#
_symmetry.space_group_name_H-M   'P 1'
#
loop_
_entity.id
_entity.type
_entity.pdbx_description
1 polymer ?
#
loop_
_entity_poly.entity_id
_entity_poly.type
_entity_poly.pdbx_seq_one_letter_code
_entity_poly.pdbx_strand_id
1 'polypeptide(L)'
;MSTPRAGLFALIMCAIALTAGCASTPAAAPTSLDPAPPAGDVVAQGTVLDDGSGAQLCLGAVAESAPPQCSGIPLTGWDWESLTDATTMSGSTWGTYAVQGRYDGSSFAVTAPAVPLALYDPMPLPDPTGGVPGRADDAELHDVEQRVHDTLGDTVLASGAYDGRLWVTVVWDDGTLQKAADAEFGEDVVVIQSAMREVG
;
A
#
# COMPACT_ATOMS: atom_id res chain seq x y z
N MET A 1 -46.08 62.78 58.69
CA MET A 1 -47.52 62.51 58.57
C MET A 1 -47.69 61.25 57.73
N SER A 2 -48.42 60.29 58.27
CA SER A 2 -49.05 59.11 57.65
C SER A 2 -48.19 57.99 57.01
N THR A 3 -48.39 56.84 57.68
CA THR A 3 -48.15 55.39 57.50
C THR A 3 -48.58 54.77 56.14
N PRO A 4 -48.45 53.43 55.92
CA PRO A 4 -47.63 52.80 54.88
C PRO A 4 -48.45 52.07 53.79
N ARG A 5 -47.79 51.37 52.85
CA ARG A 5 -48.41 50.25 52.14
C ARG A 5 -47.38 49.17 51.79
N ALA A 6 -47.61 47.98 52.36
CA ALA A 6 -46.93 46.75 52.06
C ALA A 6 -47.27 46.27 50.64
N GLY A 7 -46.27 45.77 49.93
CA GLY A 7 -46.41 45.12 48.63
C GLY A 7 -45.46 43.93 48.58
N LEU A 8 -45.98 42.77 48.96
CA LEU A 8 -45.35 41.46 48.83
C LEU A 8 -45.33 41.10 47.34
N PHE A 9 -44.15 41.00 46.72
CA PHE A 9 -43.99 40.35 45.41
C PHE A 9 -42.87 39.32 45.46
N ALA A 10 -43.28 38.11 45.12
CA ALA A 10 -42.55 36.87 45.17
C ALA A 10 -41.64 36.70 43.94
N LEU A 11 -40.52 36.00 44.17
CA LEU A 11 -39.86 35.01 43.32
C LEU A 11 -39.60 35.35 41.84
N ILE A 12 -38.33 35.26 41.42
CA ILE A 12 -37.79 34.16 40.58
C ILE A 12 -36.30 34.43 40.36
N MET A 13 -35.45 33.61 40.98
CA MET A 13 -34.03 33.48 40.63
C MET A 13 -33.94 32.71 39.30
N CYS A 14 -33.48 33.36 38.24
CA CYS A 14 -33.11 32.68 37.00
C CYS A 14 -31.63 32.29 37.11
N ALA A 15 -31.35 31.05 37.50
CA ALA A 15 -30.02 30.48 37.46
C ALA A 15 -29.70 30.10 36.01
N ILE A 16 -28.82 30.85 35.36
CA ILE A 16 -28.29 30.53 34.04
C ILE A 16 -27.18 29.49 34.23
N ALA A 17 -27.50 28.23 34.00
CA ALA A 17 -26.52 27.15 33.90
C ALA A 17 -25.91 27.16 32.48
N LEU A 18 -24.68 27.65 32.36
CA LEU A 18 -23.86 27.50 31.15
C LEU A 18 -23.34 26.05 31.11
N THR A 19 -24.07 25.15 30.44
CA THR A 19 -23.52 23.85 30.07
C THR A 19 -22.63 24.03 28.84
N ALA A 20 -21.32 24.17 29.08
CA ALA A 20 -20.31 24.02 28.05
C ALA A 20 -20.26 22.54 27.63
N GLY A 21 -21.01 22.18 26.58
CA GLY A 21 -20.87 20.90 25.92
C GLY A 21 -19.60 20.90 25.08
N CYS A 22 -18.50 20.34 25.60
CA CYS A 22 -17.40 19.91 24.74
C CYS A 22 -17.90 18.73 23.91
N ALA A 23 -18.32 19.00 22.67
CA ALA A 23 -18.39 17.96 21.65
C ALA A 23 -16.95 17.55 21.35
N SER A 24 -16.46 16.53 22.05
CA SER A 24 -15.23 15.83 21.66
C SER A 24 -15.55 15.02 20.41
N THR A 25 -15.33 15.60 19.24
CA THR A 25 -15.16 14.80 18.02
C THR A 25 -14.06 13.77 18.32
N PRO A 26 -14.30 12.46 18.15
CA PRO A 26 -13.19 11.53 18.17
C PRO A 26 -12.26 11.97 17.03
N ALA A 27 -11.09 12.49 17.37
CA ALA A 27 -10.02 12.59 16.40
C ALA A 27 -9.74 11.14 15.97
N ALA A 28 -9.96 10.84 14.68
CA ALA A 28 -9.45 9.61 14.11
C ALA A 28 -7.97 9.52 14.50
N ALA A 29 -7.58 8.41 15.11
CA ALA A 29 -6.17 8.17 15.39
C ALA A 29 -5.40 8.32 14.08
N PRO A 30 -4.14 8.81 14.10
CA PRO A 30 -3.32 8.82 12.89
C PRO A 30 -3.25 7.38 12.35
N THR A 31 -3.79 7.16 11.16
CA THR A 31 -3.61 5.91 10.42
C THR A 31 -2.15 5.90 9.99
N SER A 32 -1.34 5.02 10.56
CA SER A 32 -0.02 4.72 10.00
C SER A 32 -0.22 4.17 8.59
N LEU A 33 0.61 4.61 7.65
CA LEU A 33 0.65 4.12 6.27
C LEU A 33 1.69 3.01 6.10
N ASP A 34 2.01 2.30 7.19
CA ASP A 34 3.01 1.24 7.21
C ASP A 34 2.30 -0.12 7.37
N PRO A 35 2.14 -0.91 6.29
CA PRO A 35 1.60 -2.25 6.38
C PRO A 35 2.43 -3.15 7.30
N ALA A 36 1.77 -4.03 8.06
CA ALA A 36 2.49 -5.08 8.76
C ALA A 36 3.04 -6.10 7.75
N PRO A 37 4.29 -6.60 7.92
CA PRO A 37 4.82 -7.66 7.05
C PRO A 37 3.96 -8.93 7.10
N PRO A 38 3.96 -9.74 6.03
CA PRO A 38 3.23 -11.00 6.00
C PRO A 38 3.72 -11.95 7.11
N ALA A 39 2.79 -12.69 7.73
CA ALA A 39 3.13 -13.64 8.78
C ALA A 39 3.78 -14.93 8.24
N GLY A 40 3.46 -15.28 7.00
CA GLY A 40 3.93 -16.48 6.31
C GLY A 40 4.86 -16.19 5.14
N ASP A 41 5.21 -17.25 4.42
CA ASP A 41 5.95 -17.14 3.17
C ASP A 41 5.06 -16.48 2.10
N VAL A 42 5.69 -15.64 1.29
CA VAL A 42 5.09 -15.00 0.13
C VAL A 42 5.83 -15.42 -1.14
N VAL A 43 5.15 -15.31 -2.28
CA VAL A 43 5.73 -15.41 -3.61
C VAL A 43 5.62 -14.06 -4.31
N ALA A 44 6.68 -13.67 -5.00
CA ALA A 44 6.77 -12.44 -5.78
C ALA A 44 7.38 -12.73 -7.15
N GLN A 45 6.97 -11.98 -8.17
CA GLN A 45 7.46 -12.14 -9.54
C GLN A 45 8.21 -10.87 -9.94
N GLY A 46 9.44 -10.99 -10.41
CA GLY A 46 10.22 -9.82 -10.79
C GLY A 46 11.57 -10.16 -11.40
N THR A 47 12.31 -9.10 -11.73
CA THR A 47 13.72 -9.22 -12.13
C THR A 47 14.56 -9.40 -10.88
N VAL A 48 15.41 -10.43 -10.85
CA VAL A 48 16.49 -10.51 -9.88
C VAL A 48 17.75 -10.00 -10.55
N LEU A 49 18.41 -9.03 -9.92
CA LEU A 49 19.64 -8.41 -10.40
C LEU A 49 20.69 -8.50 -9.29
N ASP A 50 21.90 -8.90 -9.64
CA ASP A 50 23.09 -8.83 -8.81
C ASP A 50 24.16 -8.09 -9.61
N ASP A 51 24.57 -6.92 -9.14
CA ASP A 51 25.61 -6.09 -9.75
C ASP A 51 26.99 -6.28 -9.10
N GLY A 52 27.11 -7.29 -8.23
CA GLY A 52 28.29 -7.54 -7.40
C GLY A 52 28.17 -6.99 -5.97
N SER A 53 27.12 -6.23 -5.66
CA SER A 53 26.81 -5.81 -4.29
C SER A 53 25.86 -6.75 -3.54
N GLY A 54 25.32 -7.76 -4.24
CA GLY A 54 24.33 -8.71 -3.74
C GLY A 54 23.06 -8.72 -4.58
N ALA A 55 22.35 -9.84 -4.57
CA ALA A 55 21.12 -10.00 -5.32
C ALA A 55 19.98 -9.15 -4.72
N GLN A 56 19.21 -8.50 -5.59
CA GLN A 56 18.00 -7.76 -5.25
C GLN A 56 16.83 -8.18 -6.15
N LEU A 57 15.63 -8.21 -5.58
CA LEU A 57 14.38 -8.47 -6.27
C LEU A 57 13.71 -7.15 -6.65
N CYS A 58 13.71 -6.83 -7.94
CA CYS A 58 13.08 -5.66 -8.51
C CYS A 58 11.63 -5.99 -8.90
N LEU A 59 10.68 -5.41 -8.16
CA LEU A 59 9.24 -5.56 -8.38
C LEU A 59 8.59 -4.38 -9.11
N GLY A 60 9.31 -3.24 -9.20
CA GLY A 60 8.88 -2.05 -9.91
C GLY A 60 9.48 -1.94 -11.31
N ALA A 61 9.61 -0.70 -11.79
CA ALA A 61 10.18 -0.41 -13.10
C ALA A 61 11.63 -0.91 -13.23
N VAL A 62 11.94 -1.50 -14.39
CA VAL A 62 13.29 -1.97 -14.75
C VAL A 62 13.69 -1.30 -16.06
N ALA A 63 14.87 -0.67 -16.09
CA ALA A 63 15.35 0.04 -17.27
C ALA A 63 15.74 -0.92 -18.40
N GLU A 64 15.29 -0.61 -19.63
CA GLU A 64 15.62 -1.35 -20.85
C GLU A 64 17.11 -1.20 -21.24
N SER A 65 17.96 -2.00 -20.60
CA SER A 65 19.42 -1.98 -20.76
C SER A 65 20.03 -3.36 -20.46
N ALA A 66 21.31 -3.54 -20.78
CA ALA A 66 22.04 -4.77 -20.50
C ALA A 66 23.44 -4.39 -19.94
N PRO A 67 23.70 -4.56 -18.63
CA PRO A 67 22.78 -5.03 -17.58
C PRO A 67 21.58 -4.09 -17.35
N PRO A 68 20.41 -4.62 -16.97
CA PRO A 68 19.27 -3.81 -16.58
C PRO A 68 19.60 -3.00 -15.32
N GLN A 69 18.87 -1.90 -15.11
CA GLN A 69 19.00 -1.07 -13.92
C GLN A 69 17.65 -1.04 -13.19
N CYS A 70 17.69 -1.30 -11.89
CA CYS A 70 16.53 -1.20 -11.01
C CYS A 70 17.00 -1.05 -9.56
N SER A 71 16.08 -0.61 -8.70
CA SER A 71 16.22 -0.69 -7.25
C SER A 71 15.16 -1.63 -6.74
N GLY A 72 15.56 -2.55 -5.87
CA GLY A 72 14.72 -3.62 -5.40
C GLY A 72 15.00 -4.00 -3.96
N ILE A 73 14.34 -5.08 -3.54
CA ILE A 73 14.41 -5.61 -2.18
C ILE A 73 15.63 -6.51 -2.09
N PRO A 74 16.56 -6.29 -1.14
CA PRO A 74 17.70 -7.18 -0.94
C PRO A 74 17.25 -8.63 -0.70
N LEU A 75 17.87 -9.56 -1.43
CA LEU A 75 17.64 -10.99 -1.27
C LEU A 75 18.72 -11.61 -0.37
N THR A 76 18.29 -12.48 0.55
CA THR A 76 19.19 -13.33 1.32
C THR A 76 18.92 -14.81 1.00
N GLY A 77 19.97 -15.62 0.95
CA GLY A 77 19.87 -17.02 0.55
C GLY A 77 19.67 -17.24 -0.96
N TRP A 78 19.90 -16.22 -1.79
CA TRP A 78 19.86 -16.35 -3.24
C TRP A 78 21.03 -17.17 -3.77
N ASP A 79 20.77 -18.07 -4.72
CA ASP A 79 21.77 -18.96 -5.31
C ASP A 79 21.62 -19.03 -6.84
N TRP A 80 22.55 -18.38 -7.54
CA TRP A 80 22.64 -18.38 -8.99
C TRP A 80 23.02 -19.75 -9.57
N GLU A 81 23.72 -20.62 -8.83
CA GLU A 81 24.19 -21.91 -9.37
C GLU A 81 23.03 -22.86 -9.68
N SER A 82 21.90 -22.68 -9.00
CA SER A 82 20.67 -23.42 -9.22
C SER A 82 19.89 -22.99 -10.48
N LEU A 83 20.30 -21.91 -11.13
CA LEU A 83 19.56 -21.24 -12.21
C LEU A 83 20.36 -21.26 -13.52
N THR A 84 19.78 -21.87 -14.56
CA THR A 84 20.47 -22.05 -15.86
C THR A 84 20.12 -21.00 -16.92
N ASP A 85 19.16 -20.14 -16.65
CA ASP A 85 18.62 -19.13 -17.57
C ASP A 85 19.10 -17.69 -17.27
N ALA A 86 19.92 -17.52 -16.23
CA ALA A 86 20.49 -16.23 -15.86
C ALA A 86 21.44 -15.70 -16.96
N THR A 87 21.37 -14.39 -17.20
CA THR A 87 22.31 -13.68 -18.06
C THR A 87 23.40 -13.05 -17.21
N THR A 88 24.66 -13.21 -17.61
CA THR A 88 25.80 -12.55 -16.95
C THR A 88 26.55 -11.69 -17.95
N MET A 89 26.72 -10.41 -17.63
CA MET A 89 27.49 -9.47 -18.45
C MET A 89 28.07 -8.35 -17.59
N SER A 90 29.28 -7.89 -17.94
CA SER A 90 29.92 -6.74 -17.29
C SER A 90 30.02 -6.84 -15.76
N GLY A 91 30.10 -8.06 -15.22
CA GLY A 91 30.17 -8.30 -13.77
C GLY A 91 28.81 -8.36 -13.06
N SER A 92 27.70 -8.17 -13.78
CA SER A 92 26.35 -8.32 -13.25
C SER A 92 25.70 -9.60 -13.74
N THR A 93 24.85 -10.20 -12.90
CA THR A 93 24.02 -11.36 -13.23
C THR A 93 22.55 -11.01 -13.00
N TRP A 94 21.68 -11.35 -13.95
CA TRP A 94 20.24 -11.09 -13.81
C TRP A 94 19.38 -12.11 -14.54
N GLY A 95 18.12 -12.19 -14.13
CA GLY A 95 17.07 -12.98 -14.78
C GLY A 95 15.71 -12.63 -14.20
N THR A 96 14.64 -13.26 -14.70
CA THR A 96 13.28 -13.02 -14.20
C THR A 96 12.72 -14.27 -13.54
N TYR A 97 12.33 -14.14 -12.27
CA TYR A 97 11.97 -15.28 -11.44
C TYR A 97 10.68 -15.05 -10.65
N ALA A 98 9.98 -16.14 -10.36
CA ALA A 98 9.10 -16.23 -9.21
C ALA A 98 9.94 -16.67 -8.01
N VAL A 99 9.97 -15.82 -6.98
CA VAL A 99 10.78 -15.99 -5.79
C VAL A 99 9.84 -16.18 -4.61
N GLN A 100 10.01 -17.28 -3.87
CA GLN A 100 9.27 -17.58 -2.66
C GLN A 100 10.18 -17.44 -1.43
N GLY A 101 9.65 -16.81 -0.38
CA GLY A 101 10.42 -16.51 0.82
C GLY A 101 9.67 -15.70 1.86
N ARG A 102 10.40 -15.23 2.88
CA ARG A 102 9.88 -14.36 3.93
C ARG A 102 10.27 -12.92 3.68
N TYR A 103 9.28 -12.04 3.68
CA TYR A 103 9.46 -10.60 3.58
C TYR A 103 9.26 -9.95 4.95
N ASP A 104 10.21 -9.13 5.39
CA ASP A 104 10.18 -8.46 6.70
C ASP A 104 9.79 -6.97 6.65
N GLY A 105 9.39 -6.48 5.48
CA GLY A 105 9.16 -5.05 5.22
C GLY A 105 10.35 -4.36 4.55
N SER A 106 11.53 -4.97 4.53
CA SER A 106 12.76 -4.36 3.99
C SER A 106 13.67 -5.33 3.23
N SER A 107 13.64 -6.61 3.56
CA SER A 107 14.47 -7.66 2.96
C SER A 107 13.64 -8.91 2.69
N PHE A 108 14.11 -9.74 1.75
CA PHE A 108 13.43 -10.96 1.34
C PHE A 108 14.37 -12.16 1.52
N ALA A 109 14.03 -13.06 2.45
CA ALA A 109 14.78 -14.28 2.71
C ALA A 109 14.20 -15.44 1.91
N VAL A 110 14.95 -15.94 0.93
CA VAL A 110 14.53 -17.02 0.03
C VAL A 110 14.39 -18.33 0.81
N THR A 111 13.24 -18.98 0.73
CA THR A 111 12.95 -20.24 1.45
C THR A 111 12.73 -21.44 0.55
N ALA A 112 12.56 -21.23 -0.76
CA ALA A 112 12.35 -22.27 -1.75
C ALA A 112 13.16 -21.98 -3.03
N PRO A 113 13.47 -23.00 -3.85
CA PRO A 113 14.11 -22.79 -5.15
C PRO A 113 13.31 -21.82 -6.03
N ALA A 114 14.00 -20.84 -6.60
CA ALA A 114 13.38 -19.88 -7.51
C ALA A 114 12.96 -20.56 -8.82
N VAL A 115 11.85 -20.10 -9.40
CA VAL A 115 11.32 -20.65 -10.66
C VAL A 115 11.49 -19.61 -11.76
N PRO A 116 12.15 -19.93 -12.89
CA PRO A 116 12.14 -19.08 -14.08
C PRO A 116 10.73 -18.64 -14.44
N LEU A 117 10.48 -17.35 -14.67
CA LEU A 117 9.13 -16.87 -14.99
C LEU A 117 8.55 -17.51 -16.25
N ALA A 118 9.40 -17.91 -17.20
CA ALA A 118 8.99 -18.66 -18.39
C ALA A 118 8.37 -20.04 -18.09
N LEU A 119 8.60 -20.57 -16.88
CA LEU A 119 8.12 -21.86 -16.41
C LEU A 119 7.10 -21.73 -15.26
N TYR A 120 6.88 -20.52 -14.75
CA TYR A 120 5.99 -20.28 -13.62
C TYR A 120 4.55 -20.15 -14.09
N ASP A 121 3.66 -20.98 -13.54
CA ASP A 121 2.22 -20.92 -13.75
C ASP A 121 1.56 -20.24 -12.55
N PRO A 122 1.20 -18.94 -12.63
CA PRO A 122 0.61 -18.24 -11.50
C PRO A 122 -0.83 -18.69 -11.27
N MET A 123 -1.16 -18.96 -10.00
CA MET A 123 -2.56 -19.12 -9.60
C MET A 123 -3.36 -17.85 -9.94
N PRO A 124 -4.53 -17.96 -10.60
CA PRO A 124 -5.37 -16.82 -10.92
C PRO A 124 -5.75 -16.02 -9.67
N LEU A 125 -5.70 -14.70 -9.80
CA LEU A 125 -6.16 -13.80 -8.75
C LEU A 125 -7.67 -13.56 -8.90
N PRO A 126 -8.45 -13.62 -7.81
CA PRO A 126 -9.80 -13.09 -7.81
C PRO A 126 -9.77 -11.61 -8.18
N ASP A 127 -10.67 -11.19 -9.06
CA ASP A 127 -10.88 -9.77 -9.35
C ASP A 127 -11.54 -9.11 -8.13
N PRO A 128 -10.87 -8.15 -7.46
CA PRO A 128 -11.41 -7.50 -6.28
C PRO A 128 -12.64 -6.62 -6.61
N THR A 129 -12.83 -6.23 -7.87
CA THR A 129 -13.94 -5.40 -8.32
C THR A 129 -15.18 -6.21 -8.70
N GLY A 130 -15.05 -7.54 -8.82
CA GLY A 130 -16.12 -8.42 -9.30
C GLY A 130 -16.61 -8.09 -10.72
N GLY A 131 -15.77 -7.46 -11.54
CA GLY A 131 -16.08 -7.00 -12.89
C GLY A 131 -17.01 -5.79 -12.94
N VAL A 132 -17.15 -5.04 -11.84
CA VAL A 132 -17.99 -3.85 -11.78
C VAL A 132 -17.13 -2.59 -11.96
N PRO A 133 -17.39 -1.78 -13.00
CA PRO A 133 -16.69 -0.52 -13.21
C PRO A 133 -16.82 0.43 -12.01
N GLY A 134 -15.77 1.19 -11.76
CA GLY A 134 -15.79 2.30 -10.82
C GLY A 134 -16.62 3.47 -11.34
N ARG A 135 -16.74 4.52 -10.50
CA ARG A 135 -17.61 5.67 -10.76
C ARG A 135 -16.86 6.97 -11.01
N ALA A 136 -15.56 7.00 -10.76
CA ALA A 136 -14.74 8.18 -10.92
C ALA A 136 -14.49 8.46 -12.41
N ASP A 137 -14.42 9.74 -12.77
CA ASP A 137 -14.03 10.15 -14.13
C ASP A 137 -12.52 10.36 -14.26
N ASP A 138 -12.03 10.52 -15.49
CA ASP A 138 -10.59 10.62 -15.76
C ASP A 138 -9.93 11.83 -15.09
N ALA A 139 -10.65 12.94 -14.92
CA ALA A 139 -10.11 14.14 -14.29
C ALA A 139 -9.96 13.92 -12.78
N GLU A 140 -10.97 13.33 -12.15
CA GLU A 140 -10.90 12.90 -10.75
C GLU A 140 -9.76 11.92 -10.54
N LEU A 141 -9.62 10.88 -11.38
CA LEU A 141 -8.57 9.88 -11.23
C LEU A 141 -7.16 10.45 -11.43
N HIS A 142 -6.99 11.45 -12.29
CA HIS A 142 -5.71 12.14 -12.42
C HIS A 142 -5.31 12.89 -11.14
N ASP A 143 -6.27 13.61 -10.53
CA ASP A 143 -6.05 14.33 -9.27
C ASP A 143 -5.81 13.35 -8.10
N VAL A 144 -6.50 12.21 -8.09
CA VAL A 144 -6.29 11.13 -7.10
C VAL A 144 -4.90 10.52 -7.27
N GLU A 145 -4.47 10.21 -8.49
CA GLU A 145 -3.16 9.63 -8.77
C GLU A 145 -2.02 10.55 -8.29
N GLN A 146 -2.09 11.85 -8.58
CA GLN A 146 -1.11 12.81 -8.09
C GLN A 146 -1.01 12.80 -6.55
N ARG A 147 -2.15 12.81 -5.84
CA ARG A 147 -2.16 12.77 -4.38
C ARG A 147 -1.62 11.47 -3.80
N VAL A 148 -1.90 10.34 -4.44
CA VAL A 148 -1.34 9.05 -4.06
C VAL A 148 0.18 9.08 -4.17
N HIS A 149 0.74 9.58 -5.28
CA HIS A 149 2.19 9.71 -5.46
C HIS A 149 2.83 10.68 -4.48
N ASP A 150 2.20 11.83 -4.23
CA ASP A 150 2.68 12.82 -3.24
C ASP A 150 2.73 12.23 -1.82
N THR A 151 1.81 11.31 -1.50
CA THR A 151 1.67 10.71 -0.18
C THR A 151 2.55 9.47 0.01
N LEU A 152 2.56 8.56 -0.96
CA LEU A 152 3.19 7.24 -0.84
C LEU A 152 4.61 7.20 -1.43
N GLY A 153 4.95 8.12 -2.34
CA GLY A 153 6.26 8.23 -2.96
C GLY A 153 6.77 6.89 -3.52
N ASP A 154 7.98 6.52 -3.11
CA ASP A 154 8.67 5.30 -3.57
C ASP A 154 7.98 3.98 -3.19
N THR A 155 6.92 4.03 -2.36
CA THR A 155 6.09 2.85 -2.06
C THR A 155 5.29 2.41 -3.28
N VAL A 156 4.98 3.33 -4.21
CA VAL A 156 4.24 3.03 -5.44
C VAL A 156 5.19 2.41 -6.46
N LEU A 157 4.97 1.13 -6.78
CA LEU A 157 5.71 0.42 -7.82
C LEU A 157 5.17 0.75 -9.22
N ALA A 158 3.85 0.90 -9.32
CA ALA A 158 3.14 1.27 -10.53
C ALA A 158 1.77 1.85 -10.16
N SER A 159 1.22 2.71 -11.01
CA SER A 159 -0.17 3.17 -10.91
C SER A 159 -0.78 3.37 -12.29
N GLY A 160 -2.11 3.36 -12.35
CA GLY A 160 -2.82 3.74 -13.56
C GLY A 160 -4.34 3.71 -13.42
N ALA A 161 -5.01 4.63 -14.09
CA ALA A 161 -6.46 4.66 -14.18
C ALA A 161 -6.98 3.56 -15.11
N TYR A 162 -7.91 2.75 -14.63
CA TYR A 162 -8.57 1.71 -15.41
C TYR A 162 -10.02 1.50 -14.93
N ASP A 163 -10.96 1.52 -15.87
CA ASP A 163 -12.39 1.26 -15.68
C ASP A 163 -13.02 2.05 -14.52
N GLY A 164 -12.73 3.36 -14.44
CA GLY A 164 -13.29 4.27 -13.45
C GLY A 164 -12.66 4.17 -12.05
N ARG A 165 -11.46 3.60 -11.94
CA ARG A 165 -10.69 3.43 -10.69
C ARG A 165 -9.21 3.73 -10.91
N LEU A 166 -8.52 4.13 -9.85
CA LEU A 166 -7.07 4.14 -9.82
C LEU A 166 -6.55 2.81 -9.27
N TRP A 167 -5.73 2.10 -10.04
CA TRP A 167 -5.02 0.92 -9.57
C TRP A 167 -3.62 1.33 -9.15
N VAL A 168 -3.19 0.86 -7.98
CA VAL A 168 -1.88 1.18 -7.39
C VAL A 168 -1.23 -0.12 -6.95
N THR A 169 -0.10 -0.46 -7.57
CA THR A 169 0.72 -1.60 -7.16
C THR A 169 1.76 -1.15 -6.14
N VAL A 170 1.80 -1.84 -5.01
CA VAL A 170 2.80 -1.66 -3.94
C VAL A 170 3.52 -2.98 -3.68
N VAL A 171 4.61 -2.96 -2.91
CA VAL A 171 5.32 -4.20 -2.54
C VAL A 171 4.39 -5.16 -1.79
N TRP A 172 3.75 -4.66 -0.73
CA TRP A 172 2.87 -5.41 0.15
C TRP A 172 1.86 -4.45 0.81
N ASP A 173 0.64 -4.93 0.99
CA ASP A 173 -0.40 -4.31 1.80
C ASP A 173 -1.21 -5.40 2.53
N ASP A 174 -1.34 -5.28 3.84
CA ASP A 174 -2.21 -6.10 4.68
C ASP A 174 -3.64 -5.51 4.80
N GLY A 175 -3.95 -4.55 3.92
CA GLY A 175 -5.18 -3.74 3.90
C GLY A 175 -5.05 -2.42 4.65
N THR A 176 -3.86 -2.09 5.17
CA THR A 176 -3.58 -0.79 5.81
C THR A 176 -3.69 0.34 4.81
N LEU A 177 -3.02 0.21 3.66
CA LEU A 177 -3.04 1.22 2.59
C LEU A 177 -4.41 1.26 1.92
N GLN A 178 -5.06 0.12 1.67
CA GLN A 178 -6.42 0.11 1.10
C GLN A 178 -7.40 0.90 1.97
N LYS A 179 -7.42 0.66 3.29
CA LYS A 179 -8.30 1.40 4.21
C LYS A 179 -7.99 2.89 4.27
N ALA A 180 -6.71 3.25 4.19
CA ALA A 180 -6.30 4.66 4.13
C ALA A 180 -6.80 5.32 2.85
N ALA A 181 -6.68 4.63 1.71
CA ALA A 181 -7.17 5.12 0.44
C ALA A 181 -8.70 5.26 0.43
N ASP A 182 -9.44 4.26 0.93
CA ASP A 182 -10.90 4.32 1.04
C ASP A 182 -11.36 5.49 1.94
N ALA A 183 -10.63 5.75 3.03
CA ALA A 183 -10.93 6.84 3.94
C ALA A 183 -10.66 8.23 3.33
N GLU A 184 -9.64 8.36 2.48
CA GLU A 184 -9.26 9.63 1.87
C GLU A 184 -10.04 9.94 0.60
N PHE A 185 -10.15 8.96 -0.30
CA PHE A 185 -10.69 9.15 -1.65
C PHE A 185 -12.13 8.67 -1.78
N GLY A 186 -12.64 7.96 -0.78
CA GLY A 186 -13.92 7.26 -0.85
C GLY A 186 -13.73 5.79 -1.22
N GLU A 187 -14.65 4.96 -0.74
CA GLU A 187 -14.68 3.54 -1.09
C GLU A 187 -14.71 3.39 -2.62
N ASP A 188 -13.99 2.37 -3.12
CA ASP A 188 -14.10 1.93 -4.52
C ASP A 188 -13.43 2.86 -5.55
N VAL A 189 -12.70 3.91 -5.12
CA VAL A 189 -11.98 4.83 -6.02
C VAL A 189 -10.55 4.35 -6.30
N VAL A 190 -9.85 3.87 -5.28
CA VAL A 190 -8.47 3.37 -5.38
C VAL A 190 -8.45 1.89 -5.04
N VAL A 191 -7.75 1.09 -5.84
CA VAL A 191 -7.48 -0.33 -5.59
C VAL A 191 -5.98 -0.50 -5.35
N ILE A 192 -5.63 -0.83 -4.11
CA ILE A 192 -4.26 -1.20 -3.74
C ILE A 192 -4.04 -2.67 -4.04
N GLN A 193 -2.98 -2.98 -4.79
CA GLN A 193 -2.59 -4.34 -5.12
C GLN A 193 -1.16 -4.61 -4.66
N SER A 194 -0.95 -5.73 -3.96
CA SER A 194 0.38 -6.19 -3.59
C SER A 194 1.07 -6.91 -4.75
N ALA A 195 2.35 -6.60 -4.97
CA ALA A 195 3.22 -7.36 -5.87
C ALA A 195 3.61 -8.74 -5.28
N MET A 196 3.57 -8.85 -3.95
CA MET A 196 3.74 -10.11 -3.22
C MET A 196 2.39 -10.78 -2.92
N ARG A 197 2.40 -12.11 -2.84
CA ARG A 197 1.22 -12.92 -2.51
C ARG A 197 1.56 -13.96 -1.47
N GLU A 198 0.69 -14.18 -0.49
CA GLU A 198 0.88 -15.29 0.46
C GLU A 198 0.85 -16.64 -0.27
N VAL A 199 1.69 -17.56 0.21
CA VAL A 199 1.65 -18.96 -0.17
C VAL A 199 0.65 -19.66 0.76
N GLY A 200 -0.42 -20.20 0.18
CA GLY A 200 -1.49 -20.91 0.89
C GLY A 200 -1.12 -22.31 1.38
#